data_AF-A0A2V8C3M2-F1
#
_entry.id   AF-A0A2V8C3M2-F1
#
_cell.length_a   1.000
_cell.length_b   1.000
_cell.length_c   1.000
_cell.angle_alpha   90.00
_cell.angle_beta   90.00
_cell.angle_gamma   90.00
#
_symmetry.space_group_name_H-M   'P 1'
#
loop_
_entity.id
_entity.type
_entity.pdbx_description
1 polymer ?
#
loop_
_entity_poly.entity_id
_entity_poly.type
_entity_poly.pdbx_seq_one_letter_code
_entity_poly.pdbx_strand_id
1 'polypeptide(L)'
;MTRLCRFVVVVCLFLIGPGAVDAQRSGGQPTSAGPFGALRWRSIGPPRGGRSIAVSGSAARPYEYYMGATGGGLWKTTDGGTTWRAVTDDHVHSSSVGAVAVAPSNPDVVYIGTGEADIRGNIIQGDGAYRSTDGGKTWTHIGLTETQVIAKIRVHPTNPDLVYVAAFGHHAAPNAELDRRTAGRRGTGFCSATTGRARTSWSSIRTTRR
;
A
#
# COMPACT_ATOMS: atom_id res chain seq x y z
N MET A 1 -85.67 34.65 -1.85
CA MET A 1 -84.74 35.31 -0.91
C MET A 1 -84.39 34.32 0.20
N THR A 2 -83.10 34.30 0.59
CA THR A 2 -82.49 33.70 1.79
C THR A 2 -82.35 32.17 1.95
N ARG A 3 -81.10 31.73 1.76
CA ARG A 3 -80.29 30.82 2.59
C ARG A 3 -80.73 29.34 2.75
N LEU A 4 -80.11 28.47 1.95
CA LEU A 4 -79.86 27.08 2.37
C LEU A 4 -78.34 26.85 2.42
N CYS A 5 -77.82 26.93 3.62
CA CYS A 5 -76.42 26.74 3.98
C CYS A 5 -76.28 25.34 4.60
N ARG A 6 -75.10 24.71 4.39
CA ARG A 6 -74.61 23.42 4.93
C ARG A 6 -74.88 22.19 4.09
N PHE A 7 -74.10 22.11 3.01
CA PHE A 7 -73.68 20.87 2.36
C PHE A 7 -72.89 20.00 3.34
N VAL A 8 -73.44 18.82 3.64
CA VAL A 8 -72.78 17.51 3.62
C VAL A 8 -71.30 17.51 4.02
N VAL A 9 -71.05 17.47 5.33
CA VAL A 9 -69.84 16.85 5.87
C VAL A 9 -70.18 15.39 6.14
N VAL A 10 -69.18 14.53 6.02
CA VAL A 10 -69.18 13.08 6.27
C VAL A 10 -69.52 12.25 5.03
N VAL A 11 -68.48 11.86 4.29
CA VAL A 11 -68.05 10.46 4.03
C VAL A 11 -66.90 10.57 3.02
N CYS A 12 -65.66 10.64 3.51
CA CYS A 12 -64.45 10.39 2.71
C CYS A 12 -63.26 10.20 3.67
N LEU A 13 -63.39 9.22 4.57
CA LEU A 13 -62.36 8.90 5.56
C LEU A 13 -62.09 7.40 5.54
N PHE A 14 -61.72 6.86 4.37
CA PHE A 14 -61.22 5.49 4.19
C PHE A 14 -60.41 5.35 2.89
N LEU A 15 -59.31 6.09 2.72
CA LEU A 15 -58.31 5.81 1.67
C LEU A 15 -56.89 6.23 2.08
N ILE A 16 -56.46 5.88 3.30
CA ILE A 16 -55.03 5.93 3.66
C ILE A 16 -54.69 4.64 4.41
N GLY A 17 -54.41 3.58 3.65
CA GLY A 17 -53.66 2.45 4.20
C GLY A 17 -52.22 2.89 4.45
N PRO A 18 -51.51 2.31 5.45
CA PRO A 18 -50.07 2.48 5.55
C PRO A 18 -49.44 1.70 4.40
N GLY A 19 -49.33 2.34 3.23
CA GLY A 19 -48.34 1.92 2.25
C GLY A 19 -47.00 2.01 2.95
N ALA A 20 -46.33 0.88 3.14
CA ALA A 20 -44.94 0.88 3.55
C ALA A 20 -44.21 1.83 2.60
N VAL A 21 -43.74 2.96 3.13
CA VAL A 21 -42.76 3.78 2.46
C VAL A 21 -41.54 2.88 2.40
N ASP A 22 -41.41 2.16 1.29
CA ASP A 22 -40.14 1.57 0.89
C ASP A 22 -39.26 2.78 0.58
N ALA A 23 -38.71 3.35 1.65
CA ALA A 23 -37.70 4.39 1.60
C ALA A 23 -36.65 3.79 0.68
N GLN A 24 -36.60 4.32 -0.55
CA GLN A 24 -35.74 3.84 -1.62
C GLN A 24 -34.42 3.48 -0.96
N ARG A 25 -34.18 2.18 -0.80
CA ARG A 25 -32.85 1.68 -0.54
C ARG A 25 -32.09 2.22 -1.74
N SER A 26 -31.31 3.26 -1.52
CA SER A 26 -30.28 3.71 -2.43
C SER A 26 -29.26 2.58 -2.46
N GLY A 27 -29.63 1.47 -3.11
CA GLY A 27 -28.70 0.60 -3.78
C GLY A 27 -28.03 1.52 -4.78
N GLY A 28 -26.88 2.06 -4.36
CA GLY A 28 -26.08 2.96 -5.16
C GLY A 28 -25.91 2.31 -6.52
N GLN A 29 -26.62 2.86 -7.50
CA GLN A 29 -26.33 2.56 -8.88
C GLN A 29 -24.84 2.87 -9.04
N PRO A 30 -24.04 1.95 -9.60
CA PRO A 30 -22.64 2.27 -9.90
C PRO A 30 -22.70 3.54 -10.75
N THR A 31 -22.14 4.63 -10.22
CA THR A 31 -22.14 5.92 -10.89
C THR A 31 -21.63 5.68 -12.30
N SER A 32 -22.51 5.91 -13.29
CA SER A 32 -22.11 5.90 -14.69
C SER A 32 -20.90 6.82 -14.76
N ALA A 33 -19.73 6.25 -15.07
CA ALA A 33 -18.50 7.00 -15.16
C ALA A 33 -18.81 8.25 -15.99
N GLY A 34 -18.57 9.44 -15.42
CA GLY A 34 -19.03 10.71 -15.98
C GLY A 34 -18.50 10.97 -17.40
N PRO A 35 -18.48 12.21 -17.89
CA PRO A 35 -18.02 12.49 -19.26
C PRO A 35 -16.58 12.00 -19.58
N PHE A 36 -15.83 11.57 -18.56
CA PHE A 36 -14.47 11.06 -18.64
C PHE A 36 -14.32 9.53 -18.51
N GLY A 37 -15.41 8.77 -18.43
CA GLY A 37 -15.36 7.31 -18.21
C GLY A 37 -14.63 6.50 -19.28
N ALA A 38 -14.52 7.03 -20.50
CA ALA A 38 -13.76 6.43 -21.60
C ALA A 38 -12.29 6.87 -21.67
N LEU A 39 -11.86 7.81 -20.80
CA LEU A 39 -10.48 8.23 -20.76
C LEU A 39 -9.62 7.13 -20.15
N ARG A 40 -8.49 6.86 -20.80
CA ARG A 40 -7.50 5.90 -20.36
C ARG A 40 -6.17 6.60 -20.21
N TRP A 41 -5.52 6.35 -19.08
CA TRP A 41 -4.15 6.81 -18.87
C TRP A 41 -3.22 6.07 -19.84
N ARG A 42 -2.27 6.80 -20.41
CA ARG A 42 -1.18 6.21 -21.21
C ARG A 42 0.11 6.93 -20.88
N SER A 43 1.21 6.19 -20.83
CA SER A 43 2.53 6.81 -20.77
C SER A 43 2.81 7.56 -22.07
N ILE A 44 3.31 8.79 -21.95
CA ILE A 44 3.80 9.60 -23.07
C ILE A 44 5.33 9.54 -23.22
N GLY A 45 6.01 8.81 -22.33
CA GLY A 45 7.46 8.67 -22.31
C GLY A 45 8.20 9.80 -21.60
N PRO A 46 9.55 9.73 -21.54
CA PRO A 46 10.40 8.71 -22.18
C PRO A 46 10.26 7.31 -21.53
N PRO A 47 10.45 6.22 -22.30
CA PRO A 47 10.26 4.84 -21.83
C PRO A 47 11.35 4.34 -20.87
N ARG A 48 12.29 5.20 -20.49
CA ARG A 48 13.40 4.91 -19.60
C ARG A 48 13.69 6.15 -18.76
N GLY A 49 13.83 5.97 -17.46
CA GLY A 49 14.40 7.00 -16.61
C GLY A 49 13.60 7.25 -15.33
N GLY A 50 14.35 7.59 -14.30
CA GLY A 50 13.89 7.71 -12.93
C GLY A 50 14.98 7.19 -12.00
N ARG A 51 15.01 7.67 -10.77
CA ARG A 51 15.93 7.15 -9.77
C ARG A 51 15.36 5.88 -9.15
N SER A 52 16.16 4.83 -9.16
CA SER A 52 15.87 3.56 -8.50
C SER A 52 16.95 3.26 -7.48
N ILE A 53 16.53 2.83 -6.29
CA ILE A 53 17.43 2.48 -5.18
C ILE A 53 17.17 1.07 -4.67
N ALA A 54 16.18 0.39 -5.24
CA ALA A 54 15.76 -0.95 -4.84
C ALA A 54 15.64 -1.84 -6.08
N VAL A 55 16.23 -3.03 -6.02
CA VAL A 55 16.12 -4.05 -7.07
C VAL A 55 16.07 -5.43 -6.43
N SER A 56 15.22 -6.31 -6.96
CA SER A 56 15.17 -7.70 -6.53
C SER A 56 14.60 -8.59 -7.62
N GLY A 57 15.00 -9.85 -7.63
CA GLY A 57 14.55 -10.87 -8.56
C GLY A 57 14.78 -12.25 -7.96
N SER A 58 14.41 -13.30 -8.69
CA SER A 58 14.62 -14.68 -8.25
C SER A 58 15.47 -15.44 -9.26
N ALA A 59 16.40 -16.24 -8.76
CA ALA A 59 17.18 -17.15 -9.59
C ALA A 59 16.30 -18.21 -10.28
N ALA A 60 15.13 -18.54 -9.70
CA ALA A 60 14.16 -19.46 -10.30
C ALA A 60 13.40 -18.87 -11.50
N ARG A 61 13.39 -17.52 -11.65
CA ARG A 61 12.71 -16.80 -12.73
C ARG A 61 13.65 -15.71 -13.27
N PRO A 62 14.68 -16.07 -14.06
CA PRO A 62 15.79 -15.17 -14.40
C PRO A 62 15.38 -13.94 -15.23
N TYR A 63 14.24 -14.01 -15.92
CA TYR A 63 13.68 -12.90 -16.71
C TYR A 63 12.68 -12.05 -15.93
N GLU A 64 12.37 -12.41 -14.67
CA GLU A 64 11.43 -11.71 -13.81
C GLU A 64 12.15 -11.00 -12.66
N TYR A 65 12.08 -9.68 -12.65
CA TYR A 65 12.66 -8.87 -11.59
C TYR A 65 11.94 -7.52 -11.46
N TYR A 66 12.23 -6.85 -10.35
CA TYR A 66 11.54 -5.67 -9.88
C TYR A 66 12.53 -4.56 -9.62
N MET A 67 12.10 -3.32 -9.86
CA MET A 67 12.82 -2.11 -9.47
C MET A 67 11.89 -1.15 -8.71
N GLY A 68 12.36 -0.61 -7.60
CA GLY A 68 11.65 0.38 -6.80
C GLY A 68 12.16 1.78 -7.12
N ALA A 69 11.25 2.65 -7.57
CA ALA A 69 11.53 4.05 -7.83
C ALA A 69 11.33 4.90 -6.57
N THR A 70 12.12 5.97 -6.42
CA THR A 70 12.02 6.89 -5.27
C THR A 70 10.78 7.78 -5.30
N GLY A 71 10.04 7.79 -6.41
CA GLY A 71 8.83 8.59 -6.62
C GLY A 71 8.04 8.13 -7.83
N GLY A 72 7.89 6.82 -8.00
CA GLY A 72 7.24 6.21 -9.16
C GLY A 72 6.76 4.78 -8.95
N GLY A 73 6.70 4.31 -7.69
CA GLY A 73 6.21 2.98 -7.35
C GLY A 73 7.20 1.85 -7.64
N LEU A 74 6.68 0.62 -7.62
CA LEU A 74 7.42 -0.58 -8.00
C LEU A 74 7.09 -0.94 -9.44
N TRP A 75 8.13 -1.26 -10.21
CA TRP A 75 8.03 -1.73 -11.58
C TRP A 75 8.50 -3.17 -11.68
N LYS A 76 7.81 -3.96 -12.50
CA LYS A 76 8.11 -5.37 -12.75
C LYS A 76 8.36 -5.60 -14.23
N THR A 77 9.34 -6.43 -14.53
CA THR A 77 9.53 -7.03 -15.86
C THR A 77 9.36 -8.55 -15.77
N THR A 78 9.00 -9.19 -16.89
CA THR A 78 8.93 -10.65 -17.05
C THR A 78 9.65 -11.13 -18.31
N ASP A 79 10.29 -10.22 -19.05
CA ASP A 79 10.90 -10.46 -20.37
C ASP A 79 12.36 -10.00 -20.41
N GLY A 80 13.03 -10.04 -19.25
CA GLY A 80 14.44 -9.67 -19.16
C GLY A 80 14.70 -8.17 -19.23
N GLY A 81 13.70 -7.32 -19.00
CA GLY A 81 13.83 -5.86 -18.95
C GLY A 81 13.48 -5.15 -20.26
N THR A 82 12.91 -5.88 -21.23
CA THR A 82 12.43 -5.32 -22.50
C THR A 82 11.19 -4.46 -22.27
N THR A 83 10.27 -4.93 -21.42
CA THR A 83 9.08 -4.18 -21.00
C THR A 83 8.97 -4.14 -19.48
N TRP A 84 8.35 -3.05 -18.99
CA TRP A 84 8.13 -2.79 -17.57
C TRP A 84 6.69 -2.37 -17.32
N ARG A 85 6.09 -2.89 -16.26
CA ARG A 85 4.76 -2.52 -15.79
C ARG A 85 4.81 -2.04 -14.34
N ALA A 86 4.09 -0.97 -14.03
CA ALA A 86 3.84 -0.58 -12.64
C ALA A 86 2.99 -1.67 -11.97
N VAL A 87 3.34 -2.00 -10.73
CA VAL A 87 2.64 -3.05 -9.95
C VAL A 87 2.14 -2.55 -8.60
N THR A 88 2.25 -1.26 -8.33
CA THR A 88 1.80 -0.62 -7.08
C THR A 88 0.61 0.30 -7.25
N ASP A 89 0.25 0.64 -8.48
CA ASP A 89 -0.89 1.50 -8.78
C ASP A 89 -2.16 0.90 -8.17
N ASP A 90 -3.02 1.77 -7.61
CA ASP A 90 -4.26 1.42 -6.91
C ASP A 90 -4.14 0.53 -5.65
N HIS A 91 -2.93 0.11 -5.27
CA HIS A 91 -2.70 -0.83 -4.16
C HIS A 91 -1.85 -0.29 -3.01
N VAL A 92 -0.95 0.66 -3.30
CA VAL A 92 0.03 1.20 -2.36
C VAL A 92 -0.11 2.72 -2.29
N HIS A 93 -0.11 3.29 -1.09
CA HIS A 93 -0.38 4.73 -0.94
C HIS A 93 0.86 5.61 -1.12
N SER A 94 2.07 5.07 -0.91
CA SER A 94 3.33 5.79 -1.19
C SER A 94 3.90 5.44 -2.56
N SER A 95 4.31 6.46 -3.31
CA SER A 95 5.03 6.30 -4.58
C SER A 95 6.54 6.05 -4.40
N SER A 96 7.04 6.09 -3.16
CA SER A 96 8.45 5.90 -2.85
C SER A 96 8.71 4.47 -2.41
N VAL A 97 9.46 3.70 -3.20
CA VAL A 97 9.83 2.31 -2.89
C VAL A 97 11.34 2.23 -2.68
N GLY A 98 11.76 2.19 -1.41
CA GLY A 98 13.18 2.12 -1.03
C GLY A 98 13.73 0.73 -0.79
N ALA A 99 12.85 -0.27 -0.61
CA ALA A 99 13.26 -1.65 -0.49
C ALA A 99 12.31 -2.58 -1.24
N VAL A 100 12.86 -3.59 -1.92
CA VAL A 100 12.12 -4.71 -2.50
C VAL A 100 12.88 -6.00 -2.21
N ALA A 101 12.15 -7.06 -1.88
CA ALA A 101 12.71 -8.38 -1.67
C ALA A 101 11.74 -9.47 -2.17
N VAL A 102 12.22 -10.28 -3.11
CA VAL A 102 11.55 -11.51 -3.55
C VAL A 102 11.98 -12.66 -2.64
N ALA A 103 11.04 -13.49 -2.18
CA ALA A 103 11.37 -14.63 -1.34
C ALA A 103 12.12 -15.71 -2.15
N PRO A 104 13.28 -16.21 -1.68
CA PRO A 104 14.03 -17.23 -2.41
C PRO A 104 13.29 -18.57 -2.55
N SER A 105 12.48 -18.93 -1.56
CA SER A 105 11.68 -20.17 -1.54
C SER A 105 10.42 -20.11 -2.39
N ASN A 106 9.89 -18.91 -2.66
CA ASN A 106 8.72 -18.73 -3.51
C ASN A 106 8.72 -17.34 -4.17
N PRO A 107 9.02 -17.21 -5.47
CA PRO A 107 9.09 -15.92 -6.16
C PRO A 107 7.76 -15.16 -6.27
N ASP A 108 6.61 -15.79 -5.98
CA ASP A 108 5.33 -15.08 -5.92
C ASP A 108 5.17 -14.27 -4.63
N VAL A 109 5.96 -14.58 -3.59
CA VAL A 109 5.98 -13.80 -2.35
C VAL A 109 6.99 -12.66 -2.49
N VAL A 110 6.48 -11.43 -2.50
CA VAL A 110 7.29 -10.22 -2.65
C VAL A 110 6.96 -9.26 -1.51
N TYR A 111 8.00 -8.66 -0.94
CA TYR A 111 7.89 -7.62 0.06
C TYR A 111 8.43 -6.31 -0.50
N ILE A 112 7.76 -5.21 -0.18
CA ILE A 112 8.29 -3.86 -0.38
C ILE A 112 8.30 -3.08 0.92
N GLY A 113 9.26 -2.19 1.03
CA GLY A 113 9.32 -1.16 2.05
C GLY A 113 9.30 0.19 1.35
N THR A 114 8.41 1.05 1.82
CA THR A 114 8.26 2.38 1.26
C THR A 114 9.19 3.39 1.94
N GLY A 115 9.41 4.50 1.26
CA GLY A 115 10.30 5.56 1.71
C GLY A 115 11.74 5.37 1.27
N GLU A 116 12.44 6.48 1.09
CA GLU A 116 13.73 6.51 0.41
C GLU A 116 14.88 6.61 1.43
N ALA A 117 15.84 5.68 1.37
CA ALA A 117 17.00 5.69 2.26
C ALA A 117 18.20 6.52 1.73
N ASP A 118 18.23 6.80 0.42
CA ASP A 118 19.30 7.58 -0.23
C ASP A 118 19.01 9.08 -0.18
N ILE A 119 19.09 9.63 1.03
CA ILE A 119 18.75 11.02 1.39
C ILE A 119 19.42 12.04 0.47
N ARG A 120 18.59 12.84 -0.24
CA ARG A 120 18.99 14.03 -1.01
C ARG A 120 18.10 15.23 -0.64
N GLY A 121 18.23 16.35 -1.37
CA GLY A 121 17.45 17.57 -1.10
C GLY A 121 15.94 17.40 -1.29
N ASN A 122 15.48 16.35 -1.96
CA ASN A 122 14.09 15.98 -2.16
C ASN A 122 13.88 14.51 -1.82
N ILE A 123 13.05 14.23 -0.81
CA ILE A 123 12.81 12.88 -0.31
C ILE A 123 11.32 12.68 -0.11
N ILE A 124 10.82 11.53 -0.54
CA ILE A 124 9.43 11.14 -0.33
C ILE A 124 9.37 10.10 0.79
N GLN A 125 8.58 10.42 1.81
CA GLN A 125 8.32 9.53 2.92
C GLN A 125 7.48 8.32 2.49
N GLY A 126 7.82 7.19 3.09
CA GLY A 126 7.02 5.97 3.05
C GLY A 126 5.95 5.97 4.12
N ASP A 127 5.13 4.94 4.04
CA ASP A 127 4.00 4.60 4.89
C ASP A 127 4.08 3.14 5.38
N GLY A 128 5.25 2.51 5.28
CA GLY A 128 5.54 1.21 5.88
C GLY A 128 5.83 0.10 4.88
N ALA A 129 5.51 -1.12 5.28
CA ALA A 129 5.82 -2.32 4.51
C ALA A 129 4.56 -2.95 3.93
N TYR A 130 4.71 -3.52 2.73
CA TYR A 130 3.67 -4.27 2.06
C TYR A 130 4.16 -5.65 1.64
N ARG A 131 3.23 -6.58 1.53
CA ARG A 131 3.45 -7.95 1.08
C ARG A 131 2.49 -8.30 -0.05
N SER A 132 3.01 -8.99 -1.05
CA SER A 132 2.25 -9.65 -2.11
C SER A 132 2.52 -11.16 -2.07
N THR A 133 1.53 -11.96 -2.46
CA THR A 133 1.65 -13.42 -2.62
C THR A 133 1.35 -13.91 -4.04
N ASP A 134 1.20 -12.97 -4.97
CA ASP A 134 0.82 -13.24 -6.36
C ASP A 134 1.77 -12.55 -7.37
N GLY A 135 3.00 -12.29 -6.94
CA GLY A 135 4.03 -11.67 -7.75
C GLY A 135 3.76 -10.18 -8.03
N GLY A 136 3.17 -9.48 -7.07
CA GLY A 136 2.89 -8.04 -7.13
C GLY A 136 1.60 -7.66 -7.84
N LYS A 137 0.64 -8.57 -8.04
CA LYS A 137 -0.68 -8.20 -8.60
C LYS A 137 -1.56 -7.56 -7.54
N THR A 138 -1.46 -8.01 -6.30
CA THR A 138 -2.14 -7.42 -5.14
C THR A 138 -1.17 -7.23 -3.99
N TRP A 139 -1.43 -6.23 -3.15
CA TRP A 139 -0.61 -5.89 -2.00
C TRP A 139 -1.45 -5.78 -0.74
N THR A 140 -0.87 -6.22 0.37
CA THR A 140 -1.42 -6.06 1.72
C THR A 140 -0.42 -5.26 2.56
N HIS A 141 -0.90 -4.21 3.22
CA HIS A 141 -0.09 -3.46 4.19
C HIS A 141 0.16 -4.32 5.44
N ILE A 142 1.41 -4.43 5.88
CA ILE A 142 1.82 -5.32 6.98
C ILE A 142 2.42 -4.57 8.19
N GLY A 143 2.28 -3.23 8.23
CA GLY A 143 2.73 -2.39 9.33
C GLY A 143 3.97 -1.55 9.02
N LEU A 144 4.69 -1.11 10.07
CA LEU A 144 5.77 -0.12 10.00
C LEU A 144 5.32 1.26 9.49
N THR A 145 4.06 1.61 9.72
CA THR A 145 3.44 2.84 9.21
C THR A 145 4.24 4.09 9.57
N GLU A 146 4.70 4.19 10.82
CA GLU A 146 5.42 5.36 11.32
C GLU A 146 6.91 5.26 11.05
N THR A 147 7.40 4.18 10.41
CA THR A 147 8.83 4.04 10.14
C THR A 147 9.30 5.05 9.10
N GLN A 148 8.45 5.48 8.18
CA GLN A 148 8.72 6.38 7.05
C GLN A 148 9.79 5.93 6.06
N VAL A 149 10.84 5.21 6.48
CA VAL A 149 11.97 4.84 5.65
C VAL A 149 12.41 3.43 5.97
N ILE A 150 12.18 2.53 5.02
CA ILE A 150 12.67 1.16 5.06
C ILE A 150 13.84 1.03 4.08
N ALA A 151 15.04 0.83 4.61
CA ALA A 151 16.26 0.85 3.81
C ALA A 151 16.57 -0.50 3.14
N LYS A 152 16.17 -1.62 3.76
CA LYS A 152 16.41 -2.96 3.21
C LYS A 152 15.46 -3.99 3.82
N ILE A 153 15.09 -4.98 3.00
CA ILE A 153 14.33 -6.15 3.42
C ILE A 153 15.12 -7.41 3.05
N ARG A 154 15.13 -8.40 3.94
CA ARG A 154 15.68 -9.73 3.67
C ARG A 154 14.69 -10.80 4.12
N VAL A 155 14.34 -11.69 3.19
CA VAL A 155 13.44 -12.83 3.45
C VAL A 155 14.29 -14.05 3.77
N HIS A 156 13.86 -14.84 4.75
CA HIS A 156 14.53 -16.10 5.10
C HIS A 156 14.50 -17.06 3.89
N PRO A 157 15.62 -17.76 3.58
CA PRO A 157 15.74 -18.53 2.35
C PRO A 157 14.69 -19.64 2.21
N THR A 158 14.34 -20.31 3.32
CA THR A 158 13.38 -21.44 3.32
C THR A 158 12.02 -21.12 3.92
N ASN A 159 11.83 -19.93 4.50
CA ASN A 159 10.58 -19.56 5.16
C ASN A 159 10.14 -18.16 4.70
N PRO A 160 9.20 -18.04 3.76
CA PRO A 160 8.82 -16.74 3.21
C PRO A 160 8.13 -15.81 4.22
N ASP A 161 7.62 -16.34 5.34
CA ASP A 161 6.91 -15.55 6.36
C ASP A 161 7.84 -15.00 7.46
N LEU A 162 9.14 -15.32 7.40
CA LEU A 162 10.16 -14.76 8.27
C LEU A 162 10.97 -13.72 7.51
N VAL A 163 10.79 -12.46 7.90
CA VAL A 163 11.41 -11.31 7.22
C VAL A 163 12.12 -10.41 8.21
N TYR A 164 13.30 -9.95 7.81
CA TYR A 164 14.11 -8.96 8.52
C TYR A 164 14.04 -7.64 7.78
N VAL A 165 13.70 -6.58 8.51
CA VAL A 165 13.56 -5.23 7.96
C VAL A 165 14.58 -4.31 8.64
N ALA A 166 15.40 -3.65 7.82
CA ALA A 166 16.26 -2.55 8.25
C ALA A 166 15.45 -1.25 8.19
N ALA A 167 14.96 -0.82 9.35
CA ALA A 167 14.17 0.39 9.50
C ALA A 167 15.12 1.56 9.82
N PHE A 168 15.11 2.56 8.95
CA PHE A 168 15.89 3.78 9.15
C PHE A 168 15.15 4.77 10.07
N GLY A 169 13.83 4.86 9.95
CA GLY A 169 13.03 5.79 10.76
C GLY A 169 12.87 7.17 10.11
N HIS A 170 12.54 8.17 10.93
CA HIS A 170 12.43 9.55 10.46
C HIS A 170 13.82 10.13 10.16
N HIS A 171 13.96 10.89 9.07
CA HIS A 171 15.26 11.42 8.64
C HIS A 171 15.91 12.38 9.64
N ALA A 172 15.11 13.20 10.32
CA ALA A 172 15.59 14.29 11.17
C ALA A 172 14.91 14.32 12.55
N ALA A 173 14.22 13.25 12.94
CA ALA A 173 13.47 13.20 14.19
C ALA A 173 13.56 11.81 14.86
N PRO A 174 13.33 11.71 16.18
CA PRO A 174 13.14 10.42 16.84
C PRO A 174 11.93 9.66 16.26
N ASN A 175 11.98 8.33 16.32
CA ASN A 175 10.91 7.45 15.86
C ASN A 175 10.39 6.57 17.01
N ALA A 176 9.23 6.93 17.54
CA ALA A 176 8.64 6.25 18.69
C ALA A 176 8.22 4.79 18.41
N GLU A 177 7.90 4.42 17.16
CA GLU A 177 7.56 3.04 16.80
C GLU A 177 8.80 2.14 16.93
N LEU A 178 9.95 2.61 16.46
CA LEU A 178 11.21 1.87 16.54
C LEU A 178 11.77 1.85 17.97
N ASP A 179 11.63 2.95 18.71
CA ASP A 179 12.10 3.04 20.10
C ASP A 179 11.34 2.09 21.03
N ARG A 180 10.00 1.99 20.89
CA ARG A 180 9.17 1.05 21.69
C ARG A 180 9.51 -0.41 21.41
N ARG A 181 9.78 -0.77 20.15
CA ARG A 181 10.15 -2.15 19.78
C ARG A 181 11.53 -2.55 20.30
N THR A 182 12.43 -1.59 20.47
CA THR A 182 13.77 -1.81 21.03
C THR A 182 13.73 -1.88 22.56
N ALA A 183 12.88 -1.08 23.22
CA ALA A 183 12.77 -1.02 24.68
C ALA A 183 12.25 -2.33 25.33
N GLY A 184 11.55 -3.20 24.57
CA GLY A 184 10.97 -4.45 25.07
C GLY A 184 11.88 -5.70 25.01
N ARG A 185 13.09 -5.62 24.44
CA ARG A 185 14.01 -6.78 24.29
C ARG A 185 15.37 -6.51 24.94
N ARG A 186 15.44 -6.66 26.26
CA ARG A 186 16.72 -7.00 26.93
C ARG A 186 16.95 -8.50 26.71
N GLY A 187 17.57 -8.85 25.58
CA GLY A 187 17.90 -10.25 25.29
C GLY A 187 18.33 -10.45 23.83
N THR A 188 19.64 -10.56 23.64
CA THR A 188 20.33 -11.15 22.48
C THR A 188 19.82 -10.75 21.08
N GLY A 189 20.27 -9.58 20.60
CA GLY A 189 20.19 -9.18 19.20
C GLY A 189 21.32 -8.19 18.88
N PHE A 190 22.13 -8.53 17.88
CA PHE A 190 23.40 -7.88 17.52
C PHE A 190 23.31 -6.35 17.49
N CYS A 191 23.96 -5.70 18.45
CA CYS A 191 24.14 -4.26 18.52
C CYS A 191 25.59 -3.98 18.12
N SER A 192 25.80 -3.29 16.99
CA SER A 192 27.09 -2.67 16.72
C SER A 192 26.86 -1.17 16.61
N ALA A 193 27.13 -0.49 17.72
CA ALA A 193 27.28 0.95 17.75
C ALA A 193 28.76 1.26 17.48
N THR A 194 29.02 2.09 16.48
CA THR A 194 30.27 2.88 16.43
C THR A 194 29.88 4.29 16.02
N THR A 195 29.93 5.17 17.03
CA THR A 195 30.20 6.60 16.98
C THR A 195 29.61 7.38 15.80
N GLY A 196 28.47 8.05 16.05
CA GLY A 196 28.05 9.25 15.31
C GLY A 196 27.48 9.04 13.90
N ARG A 197 26.38 8.28 13.73
CA ARG A 197 25.51 8.31 12.53
C ARG A 197 24.26 7.44 12.74
N ALA A 198 23.20 7.73 11.98
CA ALA A 198 21.84 7.19 12.00
C ALA A 198 21.65 5.82 12.69
N ARG A 199 20.72 5.76 13.67
CA ARG A 199 20.28 4.51 14.31
C ARG A 199 19.50 3.66 13.31
N THR A 200 20.19 2.72 12.66
CA THR A 200 19.49 1.67 11.92
C THR A 200 19.06 0.59 12.91
N SER A 201 17.75 0.38 13.06
CA SER A 201 17.22 -0.68 13.92
C SER A 201 16.74 -1.85 13.05
N TRP A 202 17.04 -3.08 13.48
CA TRP A 202 16.55 -4.28 12.83
C TRP A 202 15.30 -4.77 13.54
N SER A 203 14.18 -4.84 12.83
CA SER A 203 12.95 -5.45 13.35
C SER A 203 12.61 -6.71 12.56
N SER A 204 12.27 -7.78 13.28
CA SER A 204 11.72 -9.00 12.67
C SER A 204 10.20 -8.89 12.63
N ILE A 205 9.60 -9.00 11.45
CA ILE A 205 8.14 -9.13 11.32
C ILE A 205 7.86 -10.61 11.01
N ARG A 206 7.05 -11.27 11.86
CA ARG A 206 6.40 -12.53 11.50
C ARG A 206 5.02 -12.20 10.98
N THR A 207 4.79 -12.39 9.69
CA THR A 207 3.45 -12.27 9.11
C THR A 207 2.70 -13.58 9.37
N THR A 208 1.94 -13.66 10.45
CA THR A 208 1.03 -14.80 10.67
C THR A 208 -0.15 -14.68 9.70
N ARG A 209 -0.47 -15.74 8.95
CA ARG A 209 -1.73 -15.83 8.20
C ARG A 209 -2.89 -15.63 9.17
N ARG A 210 -3.79 -14.69 8.86
CA ARG A 210 -5.18 -14.76 9.32
C ARG A 210 -5.99 -15.39 8.20
#